data_AF-A0A0T6AUN1-F1
#
_entry.id   AF-A0A0T6AUN1-F1
#
_cell.length_a   1.000
_cell.length_b   1.000
_cell.length_c   1.000
_cell.angle_alpha   90.00
_cell.angle_beta   90.00
_cell.angle_gamma   90.00
#
_symmetry.space_group_name_H-M   'P 1'
#
loop_
_entity.id
_entity.type
_entity.pdbx_description
1 polymer ?
#
loop_
_entity_poly.entity_id
_entity_poly.type
_entity_poly.pdbx_seq_one_letter_code
_entity_poly.pdbx_strand_id
1 'polypeptide(L)'
;DVSDSVYINAIIVSGTSVIGYIIISATINKLGKKPTLIALSVTSGFTSLGLYFAQNSVTVVALSAINVTFLGICLNIELSVVVDMFPTTLRAIAISITLMIGRSGAMIGNVIFPYLLTLGCMPPFVLIGAVVLSCTGLAMLLPKTDLKALE
;
A
#
# COMPACT_ATOMS: atom_id res chain seq x y z
N ASP A 1 17.91 24.37 10.92
CA ASP A 1 18.88 23.28 10.69
C ASP A 1 18.26 21.89 10.87
N VAL A 2 17.26 21.55 10.05
CA VAL A 2 16.73 20.18 10.00
C VAL A 2 17.58 19.40 8.99
N SER A 3 18.74 18.96 9.50
CA SER A 3 19.49 17.75 9.14
C SER A 3 19.54 17.34 7.65
N ASP A 4 20.58 17.77 6.93
CA ASP A 4 21.04 17.17 5.65
C ASP A 4 20.98 15.64 5.65
N SER A 5 21.29 14.99 6.77
CA SER A 5 21.25 13.53 6.91
C SER A 5 19.85 12.93 6.76
N VAL A 6 18.79 13.61 7.20
CA VAL A 6 17.41 13.11 7.04
C VAL A 6 16.98 13.23 5.58
N TYR A 7 17.37 14.32 4.92
CA TYR A 7 17.10 14.54 3.50
C TYR A 7 17.85 13.54 2.61
N ILE A 8 19.13 13.30 2.89
CA ILE A 8 19.95 12.30 2.19
C ILE A 8 19.37 10.90 2.39
N ASN A 9 18.98 10.53 3.62
CA ASN A 9 18.35 9.24 3.88
C ASN A 9 17.01 9.09 3.12
N ALA A 10 16.19 10.14 3.06
CA ALA A 10 14.95 10.12 2.29
C ALA A 10 15.17 9.96 0.78
N ILE A 11 16.22 10.60 0.22
CA ILE A 11 16.61 10.43 -1.19
C ILE A 11 17.04 8.99 -1.47
N ILE A 12 17.88 8.41 -0.61
CA ILE A 12 18.36 7.03 -0.78
C ILE A 12 17.18 6.04 -0.71
N VAL A 13 16.30 6.23 0.27
CA VAL A 13 15.11 5.37 0.48
C VAL A 13 14.10 5.49 -0.66
N SER A 14 13.87 6.70 -1.17
CA SER A 14 12.99 6.87 -2.34
C SER A 14 13.61 6.26 -3.60
N GLY A 15 14.93 6.39 -3.79
CA GLY A 15 15.66 5.73 -4.87
C GLY A 15 15.52 4.20 -4.84
N THR A 16 15.68 3.57 -3.68
CA THR A 16 15.50 2.11 -3.54
C THR A 16 14.04 1.69 -3.74
N SER A 17 13.08 2.52 -3.31
CA SER A 17 11.66 2.29 -3.51
C SER A 17 11.27 2.26 -4.99
N VAL A 18 11.83 3.17 -5.81
CA VAL A 18 11.61 3.19 -7.27
C VAL A 18 12.11 1.90 -7.92
N ILE A 19 13.31 1.45 -7.55
CA ILE A 19 13.86 0.18 -8.06
C ILE A 19 12.96 -0.99 -7.66
N GLY A 20 12.48 -1.01 -6.41
CA GLY A 20 11.51 -1.99 -5.93
C GLY A 20 10.22 -1.99 -6.75
N TYR A 21 9.70 -0.81 -7.10
CA TYR A 21 8.51 -0.65 -7.94
C TYR A 21 8.70 -1.29 -9.32
N ILE A 22 9.86 -1.13 -9.94
CA ILE A 22 10.19 -1.72 -11.24
C ILE A 22 10.25 -3.25 -11.14
N ILE A 23 10.91 -3.79 -10.11
CA ILE A 23 11.03 -5.25 -9.92
C ILE A 23 9.65 -5.89 -9.69
N ILE A 24 8.82 -5.26 -8.85
CA ILE A 24 7.49 -5.76 -8.53
C ILE A 24 6.58 -5.65 -9.76
N SER A 25 6.62 -4.54 -10.49
CA SER A 25 5.84 -4.40 -11.73
C SER A 25 6.25 -5.38 -12.83
N ALA A 26 7.54 -5.71 -12.95
CA ALA A 26 8.01 -6.80 -13.81
C ALA A 26 7.50 -8.17 -13.33
N THR A 27 7.47 -8.38 -12.01
CA THR A 27 6.97 -9.61 -11.37
C THR A 27 5.47 -9.81 -11.62
N ILE A 28 4.65 -8.75 -11.58
CA ILE A 28 3.21 -8.82 -11.86
C ILE A 28 2.95 -9.40 -13.26
N ASN A 29 3.76 -9.03 -14.26
CA ASN A 29 3.64 -9.56 -15.62
C ASN A 29 3.91 -11.06 -15.73
N LYS A 30 4.71 -11.64 -14.81
CA LYS A 30 5.03 -13.08 -14.82
C LYS A 30 4.12 -13.93 -13.94
N LEU A 31 3.72 -13.43 -12.77
CA LEU A 31 2.98 -14.17 -11.75
C LEU A 31 1.47 -13.90 -11.75
N GLY A 32 1.02 -12.85 -12.46
CA GLY A 32 -0.37 -12.42 -12.50
C GLY A 32 -0.74 -11.45 -11.38
N LYS A 33 -1.88 -10.76 -11.56
CA LYS A 33 -2.31 -9.63 -10.70
C LYS A 33 -2.70 -10.10 -9.28
N LYS A 34 -3.50 -11.16 -9.16
CA LYS A 34 -4.06 -11.63 -7.87
C LYS A 34 -3.00 -12.16 -6.87
N PRO A 35 -2.15 -13.15 -7.20
CA PRO A 35 -1.18 -13.66 -6.22
C PRO A 35 -0.16 -12.59 -5.82
N THR A 36 0.20 -11.71 -6.76
CA THR A 36 1.10 -10.59 -6.47
C THR A 36 0.46 -9.60 -5.50
N LEU A 37 -0.81 -9.22 -5.68
CA LEU A 37 -1.54 -8.35 -4.74
C LEU A 37 -1.56 -8.93 -3.32
N ILE A 38 -1.87 -10.23 -3.18
CA ILE A 38 -1.93 -10.90 -1.87
C ILE A 38 -0.55 -10.92 -1.23
N ALA A 39 0.50 -11.31 -1.97
CA ALA A 39 1.86 -11.35 -1.44
C ALA A 39 2.32 -9.97 -0.96
N LEU A 40 2.10 -8.92 -1.76
CA LEU A 40 2.46 -7.54 -1.43
C LEU A 40 1.70 -7.04 -0.18
N SER A 41 0.39 -7.30 -0.10
CA SER A 41 -0.44 -6.86 1.01
C SER A 41 -0.06 -7.56 2.32
N VAL A 42 0.26 -8.86 2.27
CA VAL A 42 0.79 -9.61 3.43
C VAL A 42 2.13 -9.02 3.87
N THR A 43 3.08 -8.81 2.95
CA THR A 43 4.38 -8.25 3.30
C THR A 43 4.28 -6.83 3.87
N SER A 44 3.35 -6.01 3.36
CA SER A 44 3.05 -4.67 3.88
C SER A 44 2.45 -4.71 5.28
N GLY A 45 1.53 -5.65 5.54
CA GLY A 45 0.96 -5.87 6.88
C GLY A 45 2.05 -6.24 7.90
N PHE A 46 2.93 -7.18 7.57
CA PHE A 46 4.06 -7.55 8.43
C PHE A 46 5.03 -6.39 8.65
N THR A 47 5.31 -5.60 7.61
CA THR A 47 6.19 -4.43 7.68
C THR A 47 5.60 -3.34 8.56
N SER A 48 4.27 -3.14 8.51
CA SER A 48 3.54 -2.21 9.38
C SER A 48 3.59 -2.62 10.85
N LEU A 49 3.47 -3.92 11.13
CA LEU A 49 3.60 -4.45 12.49
C LEU A 49 5.06 -4.40 12.99
N GLY A 50 6.03 -4.67 12.11
CA GLY A 50 7.46 -4.57 12.40
C GLY A 50 7.91 -3.15 12.74
N LEU A 51 7.16 -2.13 12.30
CA LEU A 51 7.41 -0.72 12.62
C LEU A 51 7.34 -0.44 14.13
N TYR A 52 6.57 -1.23 14.89
CA TYR A 52 6.53 -1.16 16.35
C TYR A 52 7.88 -1.49 17.02
N PHE A 53 8.65 -2.40 16.43
CA PHE A 53 9.94 -2.83 16.97
C PHE A 53 11.09 -1.87 16.61
N ALA A 54 10.86 -0.92 15.70
CA ALA A 54 11.88 0.01 15.24
C ALA A 54 12.07 1.17 16.22
N GLN A 55 13.18 1.17 16.97
CA GLN A 55 13.53 2.26 17.90
C GLN A 55 14.31 3.41 17.24
N ASN A 56 14.89 3.20 16.04
CA ASN A 56 15.73 4.19 15.36
C ASN A 56 14.94 5.00 14.34
N SER A 57 15.06 6.34 14.35
CA SER A 57 14.39 7.22 13.36
C SER A 57 14.69 6.85 11.91
N VAL A 58 15.93 6.48 11.59
CA VAL A 58 16.31 6.07 10.22
C VAL A 58 15.58 4.80 9.81
N THR A 59 15.47 3.83 10.72
CA THR A 59 14.77 2.57 10.46
C THR A 59 13.26 2.80 10.30
N VAL A 60 12.65 3.66 11.12
CA VAL A 60 11.21 4.00 11.00
C VAL A 60 10.91 4.68 9.66
N VAL A 61 11.76 5.64 9.24
CA VAL A 61 11.60 6.32 7.95
C VAL A 61 11.78 5.33 6.78
N ALA A 62 12.80 4.47 6.83
CA ALA A 62 13.01 3.46 5.79
C ALA A 62 11.83 2.48 5.68
N LEU A 63 11.37 1.97 6.83
CA LEU A 63 10.34 0.94 6.88
C LEU A 63 8.94 1.51 6.51
N SER A 64 8.65 2.75 6.90
CA SER A 64 7.43 3.45 6.46
C SER A 64 7.43 3.75 4.96
N ALA A 65 8.55 4.14 4.38
CA ALA A 65 8.64 4.36 2.93
C ALA A 65 8.47 3.07 2.13
N ILE A 66 9.05 1.96 2.60
CA ILE A 66 8.83 0.63 2.02
C ILE A 66 7.33 0.28 2.08
N ASN A 67 6.69 0.49 3.23
CA ASN A 67 5.27 0.23 3.39
C ASN A 67 4.39 1.06 2.43
N VAL A 68 4.66 2.37 2.32
CA VAL A 68 3.97 3.27 1.38
C VAL A 68 4.15 2.82 -0.07
N THR A 69 5.34 2.36 -0.42
CA THR A 69 5.63 1.85 -1.76
C THR A 69 4.80 0.60 -2.06
N PHE A 70 4.77 -0.37 -1.14
CA PHE A 70 3.94 -1.57 -1.28
C PHE A 70 2.45 -1.24 -1.41
N LEU A 71 1.93 -0.36 -0.56
CA LEU A 71 0.54 0.09 -0.62
C LEU A 71 0.23 0.80 -1.95
N GLY A 72 1.14 1.65 -2.43
CA GLY A 72 1.02 2.31 -3.73
C GLY A 72 0.92 1.31 -4.89
N ILE A 73 1.72 0.25 -4.86
CA ILE A 73 1.64 -0.82 -5.87
C ILE A 73 0.31 -1.56 -5.77
N CYS A 74 -0.13 -1.91 -4.56
CA CYS A 74 -1.42 -2.58 -4.34
C CYS A 74 -2.57 -1.77 -4.91
N LEU A 75 -2.62 -0.46 -4.63
CA LEU A 75 -3.63 0.45 -5.18
C LEU A 75 -3.61 0.46 -6.72
N ASN A 76 -2.44 0.47 -7.35
CA ASN A 76 -2.35 0.42 -8.82
C ASN A 76 -2.86 -0.91 -9.39
N ILE A 77 -2.58 -2.04 -8.73
CA ILE A 77 -3.12 -3.35 -9.12
C ILE A 77 -4.63 -3.37 -8.96
N GLU A 78 -5.17 -2.90 -7.84
CA GLU A 78 -6.62 -2.83 -7.61
C GLU A 78 -7.32 -1.96 -8.65
N LEU A 79 -6.78 -0.79 -8.97
CA LEU A 79 -7.29 0.06 -10.05
C LEU A 79 -7.23 -0.67 -11.41
N SER A 80 -6.16 -1.42 -11.69
CA SER A 80 -6.08 -2.24 -12.89
C SER A 80 -7.16 -3.32 -12.94
N VAL A 81 -7.50 -3.95 -11.82
CA VAL A 81 -8.57 -4.95 -11.72
C VAL A 81 -9.94 -4.30 -11.89
N VAL A 82 -10.19 -3.13 -11.29
CA VAL A 82 -11.43 -2.36 -11.47
C VAL A 82 -11.65 -2.02 -12.94
N VAL A 83 -10.60 -1.57 -13.63
CA VAL A 83 -10.64 -1.28 -15.07
C VAL A 83 -10.98 -2.51 -15.92
N ASP A 84 -10.54 -3.69 -15.50
CA ASP A 84 -10.76 -4.97 -16.17
C ASP A 84 -12.20 -5.49 -15.97
N MET A 85 -12.75 -5.28 -14.77
CA MET A 85 -14.11 -5.73 -14.39
C MET A 85 -15.23 -4.84 -14.94
N PHE A 86 -14.98 -3.54 -15.14
CA PHE A 86 -16.00 -2.58 -15.57
C PHE A 86 -15.88 -2.22 -17.06
N PRO A 87 -17.00 -2.15 -17.81
CA PRO A 87 -16.97 -1.73 -19.22
C PRO A 87 -16.49 -0.28 -19.38
N THR A 88 -15.94 0.03 -20.55
CA THR A 88 -15.25 1.30 -20.87
C THR A 88 -16.06 2.55 -20.59
N THR A 89 -17.39 2.48 -20.72
CA THR A 89 -18.33 3.58 -20.46
C THR A 89 -18.44 3.95 -18.98
N LEU A 90 -18.22 2.98 -18.07
CA LEU A 90 -18.34 3.14 -16.62
C LEU A 90 -16.98 3.21 -15.92
N ARG A 91 -15.89 2.87 -16.62
CA ARG A 91 -14.53 2.79 -16.08
C ARG A 91 -14.09 4.06 -15.34
N ALA A 92 -14.30 5.24 -15.92
CA ALA A 92 -13.87 6.49 -15.32
C ALA A 92 -14.62 6.79 -14.00
N ILE A 93 -15.91 6.45 -13.95
CA ILE A 93 -16.76 6.64 -12.76
C ILE A 93 -16.35 5.64 -11.66
N ALA A 94 -16.07 4.38 -12.02
CA ALA A 94 -15.60 3.39 -11.06
C ALA A 94 -14.27 3.81 -10.42
N ILE A 95 -13.30 4.26 -11.22
CA ILE A 95 -12.00 4.74 -10.71
C ILE A 95 -12.19 5.97 -9.80
N SER A 96 -13.01 6.94 -10.20
CA SER A 96 -13.20 8.16 -9.42
C SER A 96 -13.85 7.85 -8.06
N ILE A 97 -14.84 6.93 -8.02
CA ILE A 97 -15.45 6.47 -6.77
C ILE A 97 -14.40 5.78 -5.88
N THR A 98 -13.59 4.86 -6.43
CA THR A 98 -12.51 4.20 -5.67
C THR A 98 -11.53 5.21 -5.08
N LEU A 99 -11.12 6.20 -5.86
CA LEU A 99 -10.21 7.26 -5.40
C LEU A 99 -10.87 8.21 -4.38
N MET A 100 -12.16 8.54 -4.53
CA MET A 100 -12.91 9.33 -3.56
C MET A 100 -12.98 8.62 -2.20
N ILE A 101 -13.28 7.31 -2.21
CA ILE A 101 -13.28 6.49 -0.99
C ILE A 101 -11.88 6.47 -0.36
N GLY A 102 -10.83 6.28 -1.18
CA GLY A 102 -9.44 6.33 -0.72
C GLY A 102 -9.07 7.67 -0.08
N ARG A 103 -9.53 8.79 -0.66
CA ARG A 103 -9.34 10.15 -0.12
C ARG A 103 -10.09 10.35 1.19
N SER A 104 -11.35 9.90 1.28
CA SER A 104 -12.11 9.93 2.53
C SER A 104 -11.44 9.10 3.62
N GLY A 105 -10.91 7.92 3.29
CA GLY A 105 -10.12 7.10 4.20
C GLY A 105 -8.88 7.83 4.72
N ALA A 106 -8.15 8.53 3.85
CA ALA A 106 -6.99 9.34 4.26
C ALA A 106 -7.39 10.52 5.16
N MET A 107 -8.52 11.18 4.90
CA MET A 107 -9.05 12.26 5.76
C MET A 107 -9.37 11.73 7.17
N ILE A 108 -10.11 10.62 7.24
CA ILE A 108 -10.46 9.96 8.51
C ILE A 108 -9.20 9.52 9.26
N GLY A 109 -8.25 8.92 8.54
CA GLY A 109 -6.96 8.49 9.08
C GLY A 109 -6.15 9.64 9.67
N ASN A 110 -6.06 10.79 8.98
CA ASN A 110 -5.32 11.95 9.46
C ASN A 110 -5.89 12.56 10.75
N VAL A 111 -7.19 12.40 11.02
CA VAL A 111 -7.82 12.85 12.28
C VAL A 111 -7.65 11.82 13.39
N ILE A 112 -7.82 10.53 13.07
CA ILE A 112 -7.74 9.42 14.04
C ILE A 112 -6.30 9.15 14.48
N PHE A 113 -5.32 9.26 13.59
CA PHE A 113 -3.92 8.95 13.86
C PHE A 113 -3.32 9.76 15.03
N PRO A 114 -3.42 11.11 15.08
CA PRO A 114 -2.92 11.88 16.22
C PRO A 114 -3.69 11.60 17.52
N TYR A 115 -4.98 11.28 17.43
CA TYR A 115 -5.77 10.88 18.59
C TYR A 115 -5.27 9.55 19.17
N LEU A 116 -5.00 8.56 18.32
CA LEU A 116 -4.43 7.27 18.73
C LEU A 116 -3.01 7.40 19.31
N LEU A 117 -2.19 8.31 18.78
CA LEU A 117 -0.86 8.59 19.33
C LEU A 117 -0.91 9.11 20.77
N THR A 118 -2.00 9.79 21.17
CA THR A 118 -2.18 10.27 22.54
C THR A 118 -2.50 9.13 23.51
N LEU A 119 -3.12 8.04 23.03
CA LEU A 119 -3.43 6.84 23.80
C LEU A 119 -2.22 5.88 23.90
N GLY A 120 -1.27 5.99 22.97
CA GLY A 120 0.00 5.27 22.99
C GLY A 120 0.64 5.14 21.61
N CYS A 121 1.88 4.65 21.59
CA CYS A 121 2.61 4.42 20.34
C CYS A 121 2.16 3.14 19.61
N MET A 122 1.67 2.13 20.34
CA MET A 122 1.28 0.83 19.79
C MET A 122 -0.05 0.81 19.00
N PRO A 123 -1.13 1.48 19.47
CA PRO A 123 -2.43 1.48 18.78
C PRO A 123 -2.41 1.86 17.29
N PRO A 124 -1.71 2.92 16.82
CA PRO A 124 -1.76 3.31 15.41
C PRO A 124 -1.14 2.27 14.47
N PHE A 125 -0.05 1.62 14.87
CA PHE A 125 0.60 0.59 14.05
C PHE A 125 -0.25 -0.68 13.95
N VAL A 126 -0.87 -1.09 15.06
CA VAL A 126 -1.80 -2.23 15.08
C VAL A 126 -3.02 -1.93 14.22
N LEU A 127 -3.58 -0.71 14.29
CA LEU A 127 -4.71 -0.31 13.46
C LEU A 127 -4.37 -0.41 11.96
N ILE A 128 -3.23 0.16 11.54
CA ILE A 128 -2.80 0.12 10.14
C ILE A 128 -2.59 -1.33 9.68
N GLY A 129 -1.89 -2.14 10.49
CA GLY A 129 -1.67 -3.56 10.20
C GLY A 129 -2.98 -4.34 10.10
N ALA A 130 -3.94 -4.11 11.01
CA ALA A 130 -5.24 -4.76 11.01
C ALA A 130 -6.06 -4.40 9.77
N VAL A 131 -6.06 -3.12 9.38
CA VAL A 131 -6.75 -2.67 8.16
C VAL A 131 -6.14 -3.35 6.92
N VAL A 132 -4.81 -3.35 6.77
CA VAL A 132 -4.14 -3.99 5.62
C VAL A 132 -4.40 -5.51 5.59
N LEU A 133 -4.37 -6.18 6.73
CA LEU A 133 -4.71 -7.60 6.81
C LEU A 133 -6.18 -7.89 6.47
N SER A 134 -7.09 -7.03 6.91
CA SER A 134 -8.51 -7.15 6.55
C SER A 134 -8.74 -6.98 5.04
N CYS A 135 -8.05 -6.01 4.41
CA CYS A 135 -8.06 -5.83 2.96
C CYS A 135 -7.48 -7.06 2.24
N THR A 136 -6.42 -7.66 2.79
CA THR A 136 -5.82 -8.89 2.25
C THR A 136 -6.83 -10.05 2.27
N GLY A 137 -7.57 -10.20 3.37
CA GLY A 137 -8.64 -11.19 3.47
C GLY A 137 -9.74 -10.98 2.42
N LEU A 138 -10.13 -9.72 2.21
CA LEU A 138 -11.10 -9.35 1.18
C LEU A 138 -10.55 -9.62 -0.24
N ALA A 139 -9.26 -9.36 -0.48
CA ALA A 139 -8.58 -9.64 -1.74
C ALA A 139 -8.47 -11.15 -2.05
N MET A 140 -8.50 -12.01 -1.03
CA MET A 140 -8.58 -13.46 -1.25
C MET A 140 -9.95 -13.88 -1.79
N LEU A 141 -11.03 -13.24 -1.32
CA LEU A 141 -12.41 -13.48 -1.72
C LEU A 141 -12.68 -13.04 -3.16
N LEU A 142 -11.93 -12.07 -3.67
CA LEU A 142 -11.99 -11.65 -5.07
C LEU A 142 -11.74 -12.86 -5.99
N PRO A 143 -12.64 -13.20 -6.94
CA PRO A 143 -12.41 -14.28 -7.88
C PRO A 143 -11.08 -14.08 -8.61
N LYS A 144 -10.44 -15.18 -9.00
CA LYS A 144 -9.28 -15.09 -9.90
C LYS A 144 -9.78 -14.44 -11.19
N THR A 145 -9.53 -13.14 -11.36
CA THR A 145 -9.54 -12.51 -12.67
C THR A 145 -8.35 -13.10 -13.40
N ASP A 146 -8.58 -14.32 -13.89
CA ASP A 146 -7.64 -15.07 -14.69
C ASP A 146 -7.31 -14.20 -15.90
N LEU A 147 -6.04 -14.21 -16.29
CA LEU A 147 -5.47 -13.46 -17.39
C LEU A 147 -6.05 -13.94 -18.72
N LYS A 148 -7.34 -13.72 -18.97
CA LYS A 148 -7.87 -13.75 -20.31
C LYS A 148 -7.61 -12.37 -20.89
N ALA A 149 -6.48 -12.27 -21.59
CA ALA A 149 -6.37 -11.31 -22.67
C ALA A 149 -7.69 -11.37 -23.44
N LEU A 150 -8.37 -10.22 -23.55
CA LEU A 150 -9.42 -10.03 -24.54
C LEU A 150 -8.74 -10.22 -25.90
N GLU A 151 -8.82 -11.44 -26.42
CA GLU A 151 -8.82 -11.70 -27.85
C GLU A 151 -10.04 -11.02 -28.48
#